data_AF-C2KU60-F1
#
_entry.id   AF-C2KU60-F1
#
_cell.length_a   1.000
_cell.length_b   1.000
_cell.length_c   1.000
_cell.angle_alpha   90.00
_cell.angle_beta   90.00
_cell.angle_gamma   90.00
#
_symmetry.space_group_name_H-M   'P 1'
#
loop_
_entity.id
_entity.type
_entity.pdbx_description
1 polymer ?
#
loop_
_entity_poly.entity_id
_entity_poly.type
_entity_poly.pdbx_seq_one_letter_code
_entity_poly.pdbx_strand_id
1 'polypeptide(L)'
;MKDKFLHFLEKGIALVGLCLFFLYFSGVVSFAASKPINSIHIQIYSKLESGDSPGEILIEKAEIQKHEVTVRGKSSLFTITAAEWGGQNKSNVKVGEELELLLTLSPTDVTDNYFLASYRASSFHITGGYYVSAKREGDDLVLTLKMKAVEGAYDAPVSVDWNEKSLGSVRWQPGEVDSGVYSVQLFRDGSRIHEIEKLSGNQYNFYPYMTKAGRYMVKVKTLVKDAKERKYARGSGYTESSDLKIRDRDVSDGKGKEGEKVQAGTEKKIGWEETDGSYIFRLPSGELYKGWGKIDGYWYYFQPDGKMVKGWQKIQDKWYFFQESGAMAVGWVKDQDRWYYLIPETEAANGQVAGELFAGDWRVIQGRYYYFEADGKMHTGWLFWQGRWYYCNELDNSLLGVMFTGFLTRNEKTYYLNSNGAMETGWQKIDGDWRYFQEESGEMLKNTSVGGFPLNADGIFLQGEFGR
;
A
#
# COMPACT_ATOMS: atom_id res chain seq x y z
N MET A 1 115.91 46.57 -0.08
CA MET A 1 115.09 45.63 -0.87
C MET A 1 115.90 44.36 -1.19
N LYS A 2 116.40 43.66 -0.17
CA LYS A 2 117.10 42.37 -0.29
C LYS A 2 116.87 41.41 0.90
N ASP A 3 116.31 41.88 2.02
CA ASP A 3 115.97 41.03 3.18
C ASP A 3 114.53 40.48 3.22
N LYS A 4 113.74 40.64 2.15
CA LYS A 4 112.40 40.03 2.06
C LYS A 4 112.32 38.81 1.13
N PHE A 5 113.42 38.44 0.48
CA PHE A 5 113.44 37.30 -0.46
C PHE A 5 113.95 35.99 0.16
N LEU A 6 114.72 36.04 1.25
CA LEU A 6 115.23 34.83 1.93
C LEU A 6 114.24 34.19 2.91
N HIS A 7 113.20 34.90 3.36
CA HIS A 7 112.19 34.34 4.27
C HIS A 7 111.06 33.58 3.55
N PHE A 8 111.03 33.62 2.22
CA PHE A 8 109.98 33.01 1.39
C PHE A 8 110.36 31.63 0.82
N LEU A 9 111.63 31.21 0.90
CA LEU A 9 112.08 29.93 0.33
C LEU A 9 112.23 28.76 1.32
N GLU A 10 112.31 28.98 2.63
CA GLU A 10 112.47 27.89 3.61
C GLU A 10 111.16 27.42 4.28
N LYS A 11 110.06 28.17 4.18
CA LYS A 11 108.74 27.72 4.67
C LYS A 11 107.88 27.00 3.61
N GLY A 12 108.34 26.97 2.36
CA GLY A 12 107.63 26.32 1.24
C GLY A 12 107.83 24.81 1.12
N ILE A 13 108.81 24.21 1.82
CA ILE A 13 109.16 22.79 1.66
C ILE A 13 108.69 21.94 2.86
N ALA A 14 108.42 22.55 4.01
CA ALA A 14 107.89 21.83 5.18
C ALA A 14 106.36 21.62 5.16
N LEU A 15 105.61 22.32 4.31
CA LEU A 15 104.14 22.17 4.20
C LEU A 15 103.71 21.18 3.11
N VAL A 16 104.59 20.85 2.17
CA VAL A 16 104.29 19.91 1.05
C VAL A 16 104.45 18.44 1.48
N GLY A 17 105.25 18.16 2.52
CA GLY A 17 105.42 16.81 3.07
C GLY A 17 104.30 16.35 4.03
N LEU A 18 103.53 17.27 4.63
CA LEU A 18 102.49 16.93 5.60
C LEU A 18 101.10 16.72 4.95
N CYS A 19 100.88 17.27 3.74
CA CYS A 19 99.64 17.02 2.97
C CYS A 19 99.65 15.71 2.17
N LEU A 20 100.81 15.09 1.95
CA LEU A 20 100.91 13.82 1.22
C LEU A 20 100.77 12.56 2.11
N PHE A 21 100.76 12.71 3.44
CA PHE A 21 100.53 11.58 4.36
C PHE A 21 99.06 11.44 4.80
N PHE A 22 98.20 12.44 4.54
CA PHE A 22 96.75 12.36 4.76
C PHE A 22 95.94 11.88 3.54
N LEU A 23 96.60 11.66 2.40
CA LEU A 23 95.97 11.14 1.17
C LEU A 23 95.98 9.60 1.06
N TYR A 24 96.52 8.90 2.06
CA TYR A 24 96.62 7.42 2.06
C TYR A 24 95.61 6.69 2.96
N PHE A 25 94.69 7.43 3.62
CA PHE A 25 93.66 6.83 4.48
C PHE A 25 92.26 7.47 4.32
N SER A 26 91.93 7.90 3.11
CA SER A 26 90.54 7.98 2.68
C SER A 26 90.39 7.08 1.48
N GLY A 27 90.05 5.81 1.76
CA GLY A 27 89.34 5.03 0.76
C GLY A 27 88.15 5.89 0.35
N VAL A 28 88.23 6.46 -0.85
CA VAL A 28 87.13 7.21 -1.44
C VAL A 28 86.05 6.17 -1.63
N VAL A 29 85.14 6.08 -0.67
CA VAL A 29 83.87 5.42 -0.90
C VAL A 29 83.27 6.21 -2.04
N SER A 30 83.29 5.63 -3.23
CA SER A 30 82.51 6.12 -4.34
C SER A 30 81.06 6.00 -3.87
N PHE A 31 80.50 7.10 -3.37
CA PHE A 31 79.07 7.18 -3.13
C PHE A 31 78.43 7.05 -4.52
N ALA A 32 77.86 5.88 -4.80
CA ALA A 32 77.00 5.73 -5.95
C ALA A 32 75.91 6.81 -5.83
N ALA A 33 75.76 7.64 -6.86
CA ALA A 33 74.70 8.63 -6.86
C ALA A 33 73.36 7.90 -6.72
N SER A 34 72.56 8.28 -5.71
CA SER A 34 71.24 7.69 -5.49
C SER A 34 70.39 7.83 -6.76
N LYS A 35 69.60 6.80 -7.04
CA LYS A 35 68.86 6.67 -8.30
C LYS A 35 67.39 7.06 -8.10
N PRO A 36 66.81 7.84 -9.02
CA PRO A 36 65.40 8.17 -8.94
C PRO A 36 64.52 6.96 -9.26
N ILE A 37 63.47 6.76 -8.48
CA ILE A 37 62.40 5.79 -8.77
C ILE A 37 61.47 6.42 -9.80
N ASN A 38 61.49 5.96 -11.05
CA ASN A 38 60.75 6.61 -12.16
C ASN A 38 59.38 5.98 -12.47
N SER A 39 59.20 4.70 -12.11
CA SER A 39 57.97 3.94 -12.37
C SER A 39 57.52 3.23 -11.11
N ILE A 40 56.23 3.34 -10.81
CA ILE A 40 55.60 2.80 -9.61
C ILE A 40 54.47 1.87 -10.05
N HIS A 41 54.58 0.60 -9.66
CA HIS A 41 53.61 -0.44 -9.99
C HIS A 41 52.90 -0.90 -8.72
N ILE A 42 51.59 -0.66 -8.63
CA ILE A 42 50.76 -1.05 -7.50
C ILE A 42 49.64 -1.97 -7.97
N GLN A 43 49.38 -3.03 -7.23
CA GLN A 43 48.25 -3.91 -7.45
C GLN A 43 47.29 -3.82 -6.26
N ILE A 44 46.03 -3.53 -6.53
CA ILE A 44 44.94 -3.53 -5.58
C ILE A 44 44.09 -4.77 -5.85
N TYR A 45 43.92 -5.62 -4.86
CA TYR A 45 43.01 -6.76 -4.91
C TYR A 45 41.92 -6.54 -3.86
N SER A 46 40.66 -6.63 -4.26
CA SER A 46 39.50 -6.45 -3.40
C SER A 46 38.54 -7.62 -3.56
N LYS A 47 38.02 -8.10 -2.44
CA LYS A 47 36.86 -9.00 -2.36
C LYS A 47 35.72 -8.36 -1.55
N LEU A 48 35.66 -7.03 -1.55
CA LEU A 48 34.54 -6.29 -0.97
C LEU A 48 33.29 -6.46 -1.84
N GLU A 49 32.18 -6.68 -1.18
CA GLU A 49 30.82 -6.67 -1.73
C GLU A 49 30.03 -5.50 -1.10
N SER A 50 28.94 -5.10 -1.75
CA SER A 50 28.05 -4.08 -1.18
C SER A 50 27.52 -4.51 0.19
N GLY A 51 27.50 -3.56 1.13
CA GLY A 51 27.13 -3.78 2.53
C GLY A 51 28.33 -4.07 3.45
N ASP A 52 29.48 -4.43 2.90
CA ASP A 52 30.68 -4.71 3.69
C ASP A 52 31.23 -3.45 4.35
N SER A 53 31.77 -3.60 5.56
CA SER A 53 32.68 -2.60 6.10
C SER A 53 34.02 -2.70 5.37
N PRO A 54 34.61 -1.57 4.93
CA PRO A 54 35.87 -1.59 4.19
C PRO A 54 37.06 -2.08 5.02
N GLY A 55 36.94 -2.14 6.35
CA GLY A 55 37.94 -2.75 7.24
C GLY A 55 39.32 -2.11 7.14
N GLU A 56 40.36 -2.88 7.46
CA GLU A 56 41.76 -2.47 7.29
C GLU A 56 42.30 -2.88 5.91
N ILE A 57 43.21 -2.08 5.36
CA ILE A 57 43.88 -2.39 4.09
C ILE A 57 45.12 -3.22 4.40
N LEU A 58 45.16 -4.46 3.91
CA LEU A 58 46.25 -5.39 4.16
C LEU A 58 47.41 -5.13 3.19
N ILE A 59 48.64 -5.17 3.68
CA ILE A 59 49.84 -4.92 2.87
C ILE A 59 50.51 -6.25 2.51
N GLU A 60 50.81 -6.46 1.23
CA GLU A 60 51.56 -7.62 0.71
C GLU A 60 50.98 -9.02 1.03
N LYS A 61 49.70 -9.11 1.44
CA LYS A 61 49.05 -10.40 1.75
C LYS A 61 48.75 -11.17 0.47
N ALA A 62 49.30 -12.38 0.34
CA ALA A 62 49.24 -13.19 -0.89
C ALA A 62 47.84 -13.71 -1.27
N GLU A 63 47.02 -14.08 -0.29
CA GLU A 63 45.63 -14.51 -0.48
C GLU A 63 44.72 -13.75 0.48
N ILE A 64 43.64 -13.21 -0.07
CA ILE A 64 42.65 -12.46 0.70
C ILE A 64 41.32 -13.22 0.78
N GLN A 65 40.67 -13.14 1.94
CA GLN A 65 39.35 -13.71 2.20
C GLN A 65 38.25 -12.78 1.68
N LYS A 66 36.99 -13.23 1.78
CA LYS A 66 35.83 -12.37 1.50
C LYS A 66 35.89 -11.14 2.41
N HIS A 67 35.44 -9.97 1.92
CA HIS A 67 35.40 -8.71 2.67
C HIS A 67 36.78 -8.05 2.92
N GLU A 68 37.87 -8.58 2.36
CA GLU A 68 39.22 -8.04 2.55
C GLU A 68 39.72 -7.28 1.32
N VAL A 69 40.65 -6.34 1.57
CA VAL A 69 41.40 -5.60 0.54
C VAL A 69 42.88 -5.74 0.83
N THR A 70 43.68 -5.95 -0.22
CA THR A 70 45.14 -5.88 -0.12
C THR A 70 45.77 -5.06 -1.23
N VAL A 71 46.86 -4.38 -0.88
CA VAL A 71 47.72 -3.64 -1.80
C VAL A 71 49.11 -4.26 -1.86
N ARG A 72 49.69 -4.27 -3.06
CA ARG A 72 51.04 -4.83 -3.31
C ARG A 72 51.86 -3.94 -4.22
N GLY A 73 53.12 -3.72 -3.86
CA GLY A 73 54.13 -3.07 -4.68
C GLY A 73 54.86 -4.09 -5.55
N LYS A 74 54.85 -3.89 -6.87
CA LYS A 74 55.60 -4.75 -7.80
C LYS A 74 56.97 -4.13 -8.11
N SER A 75 57.78 -3.96 -7.07
CA SER A 75 59.13 -3.38 -7.16
C SER A 75 60.00 -3.84 -6.00
N SER A 76 61.31 -3.95 -6.22
CA SER A 76 62.30 -4.14 -5.16
C SER A 76 62.90 -2.81 -4.66
N LEU A 77 62.47 -1.68 -5.23
CA LEU A 77 63.04 -0.36 -4.93
C LEU A 77 62.32 0.37 -3.79
N PHE A 78 61.10 -0.04 -3.47
CA PHE A 78 60.30 0.55 -2.41
C PHE A 78 59.42 -0.51 -1.75
N THR A 79 58.97 -0.23 -0.54
CA THR A 79 57.94 -0.98 0.18
C THR A 79 56.73 -0.08 0.44
N ILE A 80 55.55 -0.70 0.57
CA ILE A 80 54.36 -0.03 1.10
C ILE A 80 54.47 -0.11 2.63
N THR A 81 54.61 1.02 3.30
CA THR A 81 54.80 1.09 4.76
C THR A 81 53.52 1.43 5.51
N ALA A 82 52.58 2.11 4.84
CA ALA A 82 51.23 2.33 5.35
C ALA A 82 50.20 2.27 4.22
N ALA A 83 49.00 1.82 4.55
CA ALA A 83 47.86 1.78 3.65
C ALA A 83 46.60 2.12 4.43
N GLU A 84 45.99 3.25 4.10
CA GLU A 84 44.84 3.79 4.82
C GLU A 84 43.72 4.16 3.84
N TRP A 85 42.49 4.20 4.31
CA TRP A 85 41.37 4.70 3.52
C TRP A 85 41.43 6.23 3.43
N GLY A 86 41.36 6.76 2.22
CA GLY A 86 41.21 8.18 1.98
C GLY A 86 39.77 8.65 2.22
N GLY A 87 39.60 9.75 2.96
CA GLY A 87 38.29 10.34 3.24
C GLY A 87 37.74 10.03 4.65
N GLN A 88 36.41 10.08 4.81
CA GLN A 88 35.77 9.83 6.11
C GLN A 88 35.60 8.33 6.39
N ASN A 89 35.67 7.93 7.67
CA ASN A 89 35.39 6.56 8.11
C ASN A 89 33.99 6.14 7.65
N LYS A 90 33.93 5.12 6.76
CA LYS A 90 32.68 4.56 6.26
C LYS A 90 32.35 3.27 7.00
N SER A 91 31.09 3.16 7.41
CA SER A 91 30.54 1.95 8.05
C SER A 91 30.26 0.84 7.05
N ASN A 92 29.91 1.18 5.81
CA ASN A 92 29.63 0.23 4.74
C ASN A 92 29.95 0.80 3.35
N VAL A 93 30.18 -0.09 2.39
CA VAL A 93 30.44 0.22 0.98
C VAL A 93 29.20 -0.06 0.12
N LYS A 94 28.98 0.70 -0.95
CA LYS A 94 27.84 0.53 -1.86
C LYS A 94 28.26 -0.05 -3.21
N VAL A 95 27.35 -0.74 -3.90
CA VAL A 95 27.55 -1.14 -5.30
C VAL A 95 27.95 0.07 -6.14
N GLY A 96 29.00 -0.08 -6.95
CA GLY A 96 29.48 0.98 -7.84
C GLY A 96 30.39 2.01 -7.17
N GLU A 97 30.59 1.91 -5.86
CA GLU A 97 31.42 2.85 -5.12
C GLU A 97 32.92 2.63 -5.41
N GLU A 98 33.63 3.73 -5.66
CA GLU A 98 35.09 3.72 -5.85
C GLU A 98 35.75 4.34 -4.61
N LEU A 99 36.31 3.48 -3.76
CA LEU A 99 36.96 3.90 -2.52
C LEU A 99 38.34 4.49 -2.82
N GLU A 100 38.71 5.52 -2.05
CA GLU A 100 40.02 6.16 -2.12
C GLU A 100 40.99 5.49 -1.14
N LEU A 101 42.22 5.23 -1.57
CA LEU A 101 43.29 4.64 -0.78
C LEU A 101 44.45 5.63 -0.70
N LEU A 102 45.02 5.79 0.49
CA LEU A 102 46.23 6.53 0.73
C LEU A 102 47.35 5.54 1.09
N LEU A 103 48.35 5.45 0.22
CA LEU A 103 49.51 4.57 0.43
C LEU A 103 50.73 5.40 0.73
N THR A 104 51.46 5.04 1.79
CA THR A 104 52.81 5.56 2.03
C THR A 104 53.81 4.56 1.51
N LEU A 105 54.65 5.01 0.57
CA LEU A 105 55.73 4.24 0.00
C LEU A 105 57.05 4.77 0.54
N SER A 106 57.92 3.86 0.96
CA SER A 106 59.27 4.20 1.43
C SER A 106 60.31 3.50 0.56
N PRO A 107 61.43 4.14 0.17
CA PRO A 107 62.51 3.46 -0.53
C PRO A 107 63.04 2.31 0.33
N THR A 108 63.33 1.16 -0.29
CA THR A 108 63.87 0.00 0.43
C THR A 108 65.27 0.30 1.00
N ASP A 109 66.03 1.14 0.30
CA ASP A 109 67.27 1.74 0.76
C ASP A 109 67.31 3.21 0.31
N VAL A 110 67.25 4.12 1.28
CA VAL A 110 67.23 5.58 1.07
C VAL A 110 68.59 6.14 0.61
N THR A 111 69.67 5.38 0.79
CA THR A 111 71.00 5.78 0.31
C THR A 111 71.17 5.48 -1.18
N ASP A 112 70.45 4.48 -1.67
CA ASP A 112 70.52 4.02 -3.06
C ASP A 112 69.39 4.57 -3.95
N ASN A 113 68.20 4.81 -3.42
CA ASN A 113 67.02 5.21 -4.21
C ASN A 113 66.21 6.34 -3.56
N TYR A 114 65.61 7.20 -4.38
CA TYR A 114 64.75 8.28 -3.91
C TYR A 114 63.54 8.51 -4.82
N PHE A 115 62.43 9.00 -4.25
CA PHE A 115 61.27 9.41 -5.04
C PHE A 115 61.45 10.82 -5.61
N LEU A 116 61.00 11.03 -6.85
CA LEU A 116 60.99 12.35 -7.48
C LEU A 116 60.10 13.35 -6.71
N ALA A 117 60.45 14.63 -6.80
CA ALA A 117 59.64 15.72 -6.23
C ALA A 117 58.28 15.87 -6.92
N SER A 118 58.14 15.40 -8.16
CA SER A 118 56.89 15.38 -8.90
C SER A 118 56.86 14.21 -9.89
N TYR A 119 55.66 13.70 -10.14
CA TYR A 119 55.43 12.61 -11.09
C TYR A 119 54.38 12.99 -12.12
N ARG A 120 54.43 12.35 -13.28
CA ARG A 120 53.32 12.33 -14.23
C ARG A 120 52.43 11.12 -13.94
N ALA A 121 51.14 11.20 -14.27
CA ALA A 121 50.22 10.07 -14.13
C ALA A 121 50.73 8.80 -14.86
N SER A 122 51.45 8.95 -15.98
CA SER A 122 52.06 7.85 -16.72
C SER A 122 53.17 7.10 -15.99
N SER A 123 53.71 7.64 -14.90
CA SER A 123 54.68 6.94 -14.04
C SER A 123 54.01 5.87 -13.15
N PHE A 124 52.68 5.90 -13.03
CA PHE A 124 51.93 5.01 -12.17
C PHE A 124 51.18 3.95 -12.97
N HIS A 125 51.43 2.69 -12.63
CA HIS A 125 50.82 1.53 -13.26
C HIS A 125 49.99 0.79 -12.21
N ILE A 126 48.70 1.15 -12.14
CA ILE A 126 47.79 0.65 -11.10
C ILE A 126 46.92 -0.45 -11.69
N THR A 127 46.97 -1.64 -11.09
CA THR A 127 46.04 -2.74 -11.40
C THR A 127 44.98 -2.81 -10.31
N GLY A 128 43.71 -2.99 -10.69
CA GLY A 128 42.59 -3.04 -9.72
C GLY A 128 42.10 -1.67 -9.24
N GLY A 129 42.65 -0.58 -9.79
CA GLY A 129 42.24 0.79 -9.51
C GLY A 129 42.86 1.77 -10.51
N TYR A 130 42.90 3.05 -10.14
CA TYR A 130 43.48 4.11 -10.94
C TYR A 130 44.15 5.17 -10.05
N TYR A 131 45.12 5.88 -10.65
CA TYR A 131 45.89 6.94 -10.01
C TYR A 131 45.04 8.21 -9.81
N VAL A 132 45.19 8.85 -8.65
CA VAL A 132 44.58 10.18 -8.38
C VAL A 132 45.67 11.24 -8.22
N SER A 133 46.56 11.09 -7.24
CA SER A 133 47.63 12.06 -6.97
C SER A 133 48.79 11.42 -6.22
N ALA A 134 49.94 12.10 -6.20
CA ALA A 134 51.09 11.70 -5.38
C ALA A 134 51.80 12.94 -4.84
N LYS A 135 52.29 12.85 -3.61
CA LYS A 135 53.02 13.91 -2.93
C LYS A 135 54.22 13.31 -2.20
N ARG A 136 55.40 13.88 -2.41
CA ARG A 136 56.60 13.50 -1.67
C ARG A 136 56.57 14.15 -0.28
N GLU A 137 56.83 13.36 0.76
CA GLU A 137 56.95 13.82 2.14
C GLU A 137 58.26 13.29 2.74
N GLY A 138 59.28 14.16 2.80
CA GLY A 138 60.63 13.72 3.16
C GLY A 138 61.19 12.74 2.13
N ASP A 139 61.52 11.53 2.56
CA ASP A 139 61.98 10.44 1.70
C ASP A 139 60.85 9.52 1.22
N ASP A 140 59.65 9.67 1.77
CA ASP A 140 58.48 8.87 1.42
C ASP A 140 57.67 9.52 0.29
N LEU A 141 56.84 8.69 -0.34
CA LEU A 141 55.83 9.12 -1.29
C LEU A 141 54.45 8.71 -0.79
N VAL A 142 53.60 9.71 -0.54
CA VAL A 142 52.19 9.52 -0.25
C VAL A 142 51.42 9.51 -1.56
N LEU A 143 50.77 8.39 -1.85
CA LEU A 143 50.08 8.09 -3.10
C LEU A 143 48.58 7.92 -2.85
N THR A 144 47.77 8.78 -3.46
CA THR A 144 46.31 8.66 -3.46
C THR A 144 45.86 7.89 -4.70
N LEU A 145 45.13 6.81 -4.48
CA LEU A 145 44.57 5.93 -5.51
C LEU A 145 43.06 5.82 -5.31
N LYS A 146 42.34 5.41 -6.36
CA LYS A 146 40.97 4.90 -6.22
C LYS A 146 40.89 3.48 -6.73
N MET A 147 40.20 2.61 -6.01
CA MET A 147 39.95 1.25 -6.49
C MET A 147 38.87 1.22 -7.57
N LYS A 148 38.83 0.12 -8.33
CA LYS A 148 37.68 -0.18 -9.19
C LYS A 148 36.40 -0.25 -8.35
N ALA A 149 35.29 0.12 -8.99
CA ALA A 149 33.98 0.10 -8.40
C ALA A 149 33.65 -1.26 -7.72
N VAL A 150 33.11 -1.20 -6.50
CA VAL A 150 32.69 -2.38 -5.74
C VAL A 150 31.60 -3.14 -6.48
N GLU A 151 31.79 -4.46 -6.62
CA GLU A 151 30.84 -5.35 -7.29
C GLU A 151 29.69 -5.75 -6.35
N GLY A 152 28.50 -5.95 -6.91
CA GLY A 152 27.36 -6.47 -6.14
C GLY A 152 26.04 -6.47 -6.89
N ALA A 153 25.00 -6.93 -6.20
CA ALA A 153 23.63 -6.88 -6.69
C ALA A 153 22.90 -5.69 -6.07
N TYR A 154 22.01 -5.06 -6.83
CA TYR A 154 21.03 -4.15 -6.26
C TYR A 154 20.02 -4.91 -5.41
N ASP A 155 19.42 -4.21 -4.47
CA ASP A 155 18.34 -4.72 -3.66
C ASP A 155 17.04 -4.75 -4.46
N ALA A 156 16.19 -5.72 -4.15
CA ALA A 156 14.81 -5.67 -4.60
C ALA A 156 14.07 -4.53 -3.87
N PRO A 157 13.03 -3.94 -4.47
CA PRO A 157 12.19 -2.99 -3.75
C PRO A 157 11.70 -3.60 -2.43
N VAL A 158 11.69 -2.82 -1.35
CA VAL A 158 11.28 -3.31 -0.02
C VAL A 158 9.80 -3.67 0.01
N SER A 159 8.96 -2.86 -0.66
CA SER A 159 7.53 -3.09 -0.81
C SER A 159 7.04 -2.62 -2.17
N VAL A 160 5.94 -3.20 -2.64
CA VAL A 160 5.21 -2.77 -3.84
C VAL A 160 3.74 -2.64 -3.47
N ASP A 161 3.25 -1.42 -3.41
CA ASP A 161 1.96 -1.10 -2.80
C ASP A 161 1.03 -0.42 -3.81
N TRP A 162 -0.21 -0.91 -3.86
CA TRP A 162 -1.28 -0.24 -4.57
C TRP A 162 -1.67 1.05 -3.87
N ASN A 163 -1.95 2.10 -4.64
CA ASN A 163 -2.46 3.34 -4.09
C ASN A 163 -3.96 3.21 -3.79
N GLU A 164 -4.32 3.31 -2.52
CA GLU A 164 -5.72 3.22 -2.06
C GLU A 164 -6.62 4.33 -2.61
N LYS A 165 -6.06 5.49 -2.97
CA LYS A 165 -6.80 6.66 -3.46
C LYS A 165 -6.81 6.78 -4.99
N SER A 166 -5.94 6.05 -5.68
CA SER A 166 -5.81 6.10 -7.14
C SER A 166 -5.73 4.69 -7.69
N LEU A 167 -6.89 4.19 -8.12
CA LEU A 167 -7.05 2.83 -8.63
C LEU A 167 -6.06 2.57 -9.78
N GLY A 168 -5.38 1.43 -9.73
CA GLY A 168 -4.37 1.02 -10.71
C GLY A 168 -3.03 1.76 -10.62
N SER A 169 -2.90 2.80 -9.79
CA SER A 169 -1.60 3.37 -9.46
C SER A 169 -0.87 2.49 -8.45
N VAL A 170 0.40 2.20 -8.73
CA VAL A 170 1.30 1.45 -7.86
C VAL A 170 2.53 2.29 -7.55
N ARG A 171 3.03 2.16 -6.33
CA ARG A 171 4.30 2.74 -5.89
C ARG A 171 5.10 1.66 -5.18
N TRP A 172 6.42 1.71 -5.29
CA TRP A 172 7.30 0.85 -4.51
C TRP A 172 8.31 1.66 -3.71
N GLN A 173 8.71 1.08 -2.58
CA GLN A 173 9.82 1.60 -1.78
C GLN A 173 11.12 1.00 -2.33
N PRO A 174 12.06 1.84 -2.82
CA PRO A 174 13.37 1.36 -3.24
C PRO A 174 14.10 0.58 -2.14
N GLY A 175 14.94 -0.37 -2.54
CA GLY A 175 15.88 -1.03 -1.63
C GLY A 175 16.95 -0.07 -1.10
N GLU A 176 17.75 -0.52 -0.14
CA GLU A 176 18.82 0.31 0.45
C GLU A 176 19.89 0.65 -0.60
N VAL A 177 20.21 -0.33 -1.45
CA VAL A 177 21.12 -0.21 -2.58
C VAL A 177 20.32 -0.31 -3.88
N ASP A 178 20.01 0.85 -4.46
CA ASP A 178 19.06 0.98 -5.57
C ASP A 178 19.64 1.83 -6.73
N SER A 179 19.21 1.54 -7.95
CA SER A 179 19.65 2.23 -9.17
C SER A 179 18.68 3.31 -9.68
N GLY A 180 17.46 3.36 -9.12
CA GLY A 180 16.33 4.17 -9.58
C GLY A 180 15.69 3.70 -10.88
N VAL A 181 16.09 2.53 -11.39
CA VAL A 181 15.63 1.97 -12.66
C VAL A 181 15.06 0.57 -12.46
N TYR A 182 13.86 0.32 -12.99
CA TYR A 182 13.10 -0.89 -12.69
C TYR A 182 12.53 -1.56 -13.93
N SER A 183 12.29 -2.87 -13.84
CA SER A 183 11.37 -3.63 -14.70
C SER A 183 10.10 -3.89 -13.91
N VAL A 184 8.95 -3.58 -14.51
CA VAL A 184 7.66 -3.66 -13.84
C VAL A 184 6.71 -4.51 -14.66
N GLN A 185 6.11 -5.52 -14.04
CA GLN A 185 5.24 -6.47 -14.72
C GLN A 185 3.86 -6.47 -14.07
N LEU A 186 2.82 -6.35 -14.88
CA LEU A 186 1.43 -6.44 -14.46
C LEU A 186 0.87 -7.83 -14.79
N PHE A 187 0.26 -8.44 -13.79
CA PHE A 187 -0.42 -9.74 -13.89
C PHE A 187 -1.91 -9.57 -13.67
N ARG A 188 -2.71 -10.41 -14.33
CA ARG A 188 -4.14 -10.61 -14.05
C ARG A 188 -4.40 -12.10 -13.92
N ASP A 189 -4.97 -12.51 -12.79
CA ASP A 189 -5.32 -13.90 -12.49
C ASP A 189 -4.16 -14.88 -12.75
N GLY A 190 -2.94 -14.48 -12.33
CA GLY A 190 -1.71 -15.27 -12.48
C GLY A 190 -1.02 -15.18 -13.84
N SER A 191 -1.66 -14.58 -14.86
CA SER A 191 -1.06 -14.41 -16.19
C SER A 191 -0.46 -13.03 -16.35
N ARG A 192 0.77 -12.93 -16.88
CA ARG A 192 1.41 -11.63 -17.20
C ARG A 192 0.70 -11.00 -18.40
N ILE A 193 0.18 -9.78 -18.22
CA ILE A 193 -0.58 -9.07 -19.26
C ILE A 193 0.14 -7.83 -19.80
N HIS A 194 1.10 -7.27 -19.06
CA HIS A 194 1.88 -6.13 -19.51
C HIS A 194 3.25 -6.08 -18.81
N GLU A 195 4.24 -5.51 -19.45
CA GLU A 195 5.59 -5.32 -18.91
C GLU A 195 6.18 -4.01 -19.41
N ILE A 196 6.76 -3.26 -18.49
CA ILE A 196 7.63 -2.12 -18.77
C ILE A 196 9.05 -2.60 -18.51
N GLU A 197 9.79 -2.82 -19.59
CA GLU A 197 11.14 -3.40 -19.51
C GLU A 197 12.12 -2.49 -18.78
N LYS A 198 11.92 -1.18 -18.87
CA LYS A 198 12.77 -0.18 -18.22
C LYS A 198 11.97 1.07 -17.86
N LEU A 199 11.87 1.36 -16.57
CA LEU A 199 11.21 2.54 -16.04
C LEU A 199 12.16 3.27 -15.09
N SER A 200 12.26 4.58 -15.23
CA SER A 200 12.94 5.44 -14.25
C SER A 200 11.92 6.06 -13.30
N GLY A 201 12.17 5.96 -12.00
CA GLY A 201 11.22 6.39 -10.96
C GLY A 201 10.51 5.20 -10.31
N ASN A 202 9.84 5.45 -9.18
CA ASN A 202 9.35 4.41 -8.27
C ASN A 202 7.82 4.27 -8.22
N GLN A 203 7.12 4.72 -9.26
CA GLN A 203 5.67 4.63 -9.35
C GLN A 203 5.22 4.52 -10.80
N TYR A 204 4.07 3.89 -11.04
CA TYR A 204 3.45 3.80 -12.36
C TYR A 204 1.93 3.66 -12.24
N ASN A 205 1.19 4.14 -13.23
CA ASN A 205 -0.26 3.96 -13.31
C ASN A 205 -0.62 2.86 -14.32
N PHE A 206 -0.97 1.69 -13.80
CA PHE A 206 -1.40 0.55 -14.60
C PHE A 206 -2.89 0.54 -14.93
N TYR A 207 -3.68 1.50 -14.41
CA TYR A 207 -5.12 1.54 -14.65
C TYR A 207 -5.48 1.40 -16.13
N PRO A 208 -4.84 2.10 -17.09
CA PRO A 208 -5.10 1.93 -18.54
C PRO A 208 -5.03 0.49 -19.06
N TYR A 209 -4.32 -0.41 -18.40
CA TYR A 209 -4.17 -1.80 -18.81
C TYR A 209 -5.19 -2.74 -18.15
N MET A 210 -5.95 -2.25 -17.16
CA MET A 210 -6.92 -3.02 -16.37
C MET A 210 -8.29 -3.10 -17.03
N THR A 211 -8.35 -3.59 -18.26
CA THR A 211 -9.54 -3.57 -19.13
C THR A 211 -10.55 -4.71 -18.89
N LYS A 212 -10.26 -5.62 -17.95
CA LYS A 212 -11.19 -6.71 -17.56
C LYS A 212 -11.21 -6.85 -16.04
N ALA A 213 -12.30 -7.32 -15.46
CA ALA A 213 -12.29 -7.68 -14.05
C ALA A 213 -11.30 -8.82 -13.77
N GLY A 214 -10.83 -8.88 -12.54
CA GLY A 214 -9.89 -9.90 -12.09
C GLY A 214 -9.06 -9.45 -10.89
N ARG A 215 -8.18 -10.33 -10.43
CA ARG A 215 -7.15 -10.00 -9.44
C ARG A 215 -5.89 -9.56 -10.16
N TYR A 216 -5.46 -8.35 -9.87
CA TYR A 216 -4.27 -7.74 -10.44
C TYR A 216 -3.14 -7.71 -9.43
N MET A 217 -1.94 -8.02 -9.89
CA MET A 217 -0.72 -8.01 -9.08
C MET A 217 0.40 -7.39 -9.90
N VAL A 218 1.29 -6.65 -9.24
CA VAL A 218 2.49 -6.07 -9.85
C VAL A 218 3.73 -6.74 -9.29
N LYS A 219 4.69 -7.05 -10.16
CA LYS A 219 6.04 -7.45 -9.78
C LYS A 219 7.03 -6.40 -10.22
N VAL A 220 7.92 -6.00 -9.32
CA VAL A 220 8.96 -4.99 -9.58
C VAL A 220 10.33 -5.58 -9.26
N LYS A 221 11.31 -5.37 -10.15
CA LYS A 221 12.73 -5.62 -9.83
C LYS A 221 13.58 -4.41 -10.22
N THR A 222 14.68 -4.23 -9.51
CA THR A 222 15.69 -3.20 -9.76
C THR A 222 16.63 -3.66 -10.87
N LEU A 223 16.89 -2.79 -11.82
CA LEU A 223 17.74 -3.05 -12.97
C LEU A 223 19.07 -2.32 -12.86
N VAL A 224 20.04 -2.74 -13.64
CA VAL A 224 21.27 -1.99 -13.85
C VAL A 224 20.98 -0.78 -14.74
N LYS A 225 21.45 0.41 -14.35
CA LYS A 225 21.06 1.69 -14.99
C LYS A 225 21.54 1.78 -16.43
N ASP A 226 22.79 1.38 -16.67
CA ASP A 226 23.44 1.45 -17.98
C ASP A 226 24.47 0.33 -18.24
N ALA A 227 25.03 0.32 -19.46
CA ALA A 227 25.98 -0.69 -19.89
C ALA A 227 27.34 -0.62 -19.19
N LYS A 228 27.73 0.54 -18.63
CA LYS A 228 28.99 0.70 -17.90
C LYS A 228 28.87 0.00 -16.54
N GLU A 229 27.75 0.18 -15.86
CA GLU A 229 27.46 -0.45 -14.57
C GLU A 229 27.38 -1.98 -14.65
N ARG A 230 26.97 -2.56 -15.80
CA ARG A 230 26.89 -4.03 -15.96
C ARG A 230 28.21 -4.77 -15.74
N LYS A 231 29.35 -4.06 -15.70
CA LYS A 231 30.64 -4.69 -15.39
C LYS A 231 30.73 -5.10 -13.92
N TYR A 232 30.10 -4.35 -13.01
CA TYR A 232 30.21 -4.52 -11.56
C TYR A 232 28.86 -4.69 -10.84
N ALA A 233 27.75 -4.28 -11.45
CA ALA A 233 26.42 -4.38 -10.86
C ALA A 233 25.57 -5.50 -11.49
N ARG A 234 24.68 -6.09 -10.68
CA ARG A 234 23.63 -7.02 -11.10
C ARG A 234 22.27 -6.49 -10.65
N GLY A 235 21.23 -6.74 -11.45
CA GLY A 235 19.85 -6.42 -11.05
C GLY A 235 19.38 -7.31 -9.90
N SER A 236 18.25 -6.96 -9.31
CA SER A 236 17.68 -7.66 -8.17
C SER A 236 16.66 -8.73 -8.56
N GLY A 237 16.18 -9.46 -7.56
CA GLY A 237 14.97 -10.29 -7.66
C GLY A 237 13.69 -9.46 -7.73
N TYR A 238 12.54 -10.12 -7.88
CA TYR A 238 11.24 -9.45 -7.88
C TYR A 238 10.68 -9.33 -6.46
N THR A 239 10.09 -8.16 -6.18
CA THR A 239 9.14 -7.96 -5.09
C THR A 239 7.74 -7.88 -5.68
N GLU A 240 6.78 -8.49 -5.00
CA GLU A 240 5.39 -8.61 -5.47
C GLU A 240 4.47 -7.75 -4.61
N SER A 241 3.44 -7.18 -5.24
CA SER A 241 2.37 -6.48 -4.53
C SER A 241 1.36 -7.48 -3.94
N SER A 242 0.51 -6.98 -3.05
CA SER A 242 -0.77 -7.64 -2.78
C SER A 242 -1.68 -7.64 -4.02
N ASP A 243 -2.75 -8.44 -3.98
CA ASP A 243 -3.77 -8.45 -5.03
C ASP A 243 -4.66 -7.20 -4.95
N LEU A 244 -4.83 -6.52 -6.08
CA LEU A 244 -5.87 -5.52 -6.31
C LEU A 244 -7.03 -6.16 -7.08
N LYS A 245 -8.21 -6.21 -6.45
CA LYS A 245 -9.42 -6.70 -7.13
C LYS A 245 -10.09 -5.57 -7.92
N ILE A 246 -10.10 -5.70 -9.24
CA ILE A 246 -10.87 -4.84 -10.14
C ILE A 246 -12.18 -5.55 -10.47
N ARG A 247 -13.32 -4.90 -10.22
CA ARG A 247 -14.66 -5.41 -10.58
C ARG A 247 -15.02 -4.94 -11.99
N ASP A 248 -16.01 -5.56 -12.63
CA ASP A 248 -16.40 -5.23 -14.00
C ASP A 248 -16.75 -3.75 -14.20
N ARG A 249 -17.30 -3.09 -13.17
CA ARG A 249 -17.65 -1.66 -13.19
C ARG A 249 -16.45 -0.71 -13.04
N ASP A 250 -15.33 -1.24 -12.55
CA ASP A 250 -14.12 -0.47 -12.20
C ASP A 250 -13.03 -0.64 -13.27
N VAL A 251 -13.29 -1.41 -14.33
CA VAL A 251 -12.32 -1.64 -15.42
C VAL A 251 -12.02 -0.35 -16.17
N SER A 252 -10.78 -0.23 -16.64
CA SER A 252 -10.39 0.87 -17.52
C SER A 252 -10.96 0.68 -18.92
N ASP A 253 -11.24 1.80 -19.59
CA ASP A 253 -11.61 1.85 -21.00
C ASP A 253 -10.41 1.62 -21.95
N GLY A 254 -9.22 1.43 -21.40
CA GLY A 254 -8.02 1.14 -22.17
C GLY A 254 -7.26 2.38 -22.65
N LYS A 255 -7.77 3.60 -22.44
CA LYS A 255 -7.13 4.84 -22.92
C LYS A 255 -5.98 5.26 -22.01
N GLY A 256 -4.97 5.89 -22.61
CA GLY A 256 -3.79 6.36 -21.89
C GLY A 256 -2.70 5.29 -21.72
N LYS A 257 -2.78 4.19 -22.49
CA LYS A 257 -1.66 3.26 -22.65
C LYS A 257 -0.49 3.94 -23.36
N GLU A 258 0.71 3.47 -23.08
CA GLU A 258 1.93 3.98 -23.71
C GLU A 258 1.87 3.79 -25.24
N GLY A 259 2.07 4.89 -25.99
CA GLY A 259 2.05 4.89 -27.46
C GLY A 259 0.69 5.19 -28.11
N GLU A 260 -0.41 5.23 -27.36
CA GLU A 260 -1.69 5.75 -27.88
C GLU A 260 -1.73 7.28 -27.78
N LYS A 261 -2.03 7.97 -28.89
CA LYS A 261 -2.33 9.40 -28.84
C LYS A 261 -3.58 9.59 -28.00
N VAL A 262 -3.41 10.12 -26.80
CA VAL A 262 -4.52 10.60 -25.98
C VAL A 262 -5.16 11.75 -26.76
N GLN A 263 -6.29 11.48 -27.40
CA GLN A 263 -7.22 12.56 -27.72
C GLN A 263 -7.62 13.14 -26.37
N ALA A 264 -7.37 14.45 -26.18
CA ALA A 264 -7.61 15.16 -24.92
C ALA A 264 -8.90 14.65 -24.28
N GLY A 265 -8.76 14.13 -23.06
CA GLY A 265 -9.81 13.43 -22.34
C GLY A 265 -11.11 14.20 -22.43
N THR A 266 -12.19 13.47 -22.69
CA THR A 266 -13.57 13.96 -22.64
C THR A 266 -13.71 15.03 -21.57
N GLU A 267 -14.11 16.25 -21.96
CA GLU A 267 -14.33 17.41 -21.07
C GLU A 267 -15.29 17.14 -19.89
N LYS A 268 -15.91 15.95 -19.86
CA LYS A 268 -17.00 15.58 -18.97
C LYS A 268 -16.48 14.80 -17.76
N LYS A 269 -16.88 15.25 -16.57
CA LYS A 269 -16.53 14.69 -15.26
C LYS A 269 -16.93 13.21 -15.17
N ILE A 270 -16.00 12.34 -14.74
CA ILE A 270 -16.27 10.93 -14.41
C ILE A 270 -16.90 10.85 -13.02
N GLY A 271 -17.80 9.89 -12.83
CA GLY A 271 -18.56 9.70 -11.59
C GLY A 271 -19.81 10.58 -11.54
N TRP A 272 -20.18 11.02 -10.33
CA TRP A 272 -21.39 11.80 -10.11
C TRP A 272 -21.31 13.20 -10.72
N GLU A 273 -22.30 13.52 -11.53
CA GLU A 273 -22.50 14.81 -12.18
C GLU A 273 -23.96 15.22 -12.03
N GLU A 274 -24.23 16.47 -11.67
CA GLU A 274 -25.58 17.02 -11.62
C GLU A 274 -25.89 17.65 -12.97
N THR A 275 -27.07 17.36 -13.53
CA THR A 275 -27.51 17.86 -14.84
C THR A 275 -29.01 18.08 -14.81
N ASP A 276 -29.44 19.30 -15.11
CA ASP A 276 -30.87 19.70 -15.20
C ASP A 276 -31.72 19.26 -13.99
N GLY A 277 -31.18 19.39 -12.77
CA GLY A 277 -31.87 19.01 -11.53
C GLY A 277 -31.95 17.51 -11.26
N SER A 278 -31.24 16.68 -12.02
CA SER A 278 -31.05 15.25 -11.78
C SER A 278 -29.57 14.91 -11.63
N TYR A 279 -29.25 13.71 -11.14
CA TYR A 279 -27.88 13.22 -11.08
C TYR A 279 -27.67 12.15 -12.15
N ILE A 280 -26.52 12.18 -12.80
CA ILE A 280 -26.05 11.12 -13.68
C ILE A 280 -24.76 10.54 -13.09
N PHE A 281 -24.44 9.30 -13.45
CA PHE A 281 -23.14 8.70 -13.14
C PHE A 281 -22.41 8.35 -14.42
N ARG A 282 -21.28 9.02 -14.67
CA ARG A 282 -20.46 8.79 -15.86
C ARG A 282 -19.40 7.74 -15.60
N LEU A 283 -19.40 6.68 -16.38
CA LEU A 283 -18.39 5.63 -16.37
C LEU A 283 -17.06 6.15 -16.94
N PRO A 284 -15.91 5.53 -16.60
CA PRO A 284 -14.62 5.88 -17.19
C PRO A 284 -14.57 5.79 -18.72
N SER A 285 -15.41 4.95 -19.33
CA SER A 285 -15.58 4.87 -20.79
C SER A 285 -16.16 6.13 -21.44
N GLY A 286 -16.74 7.03 -20.63
CA GLY A 286 -17.48 8.21 -21.05
C GLY A 286 -18.99 7.99 -21.16
N GLU A 287 -19.44 6.73 -21.12
CA GLU A 287 -20.86 6.36 -21.13
C GLU A 287 -21.54 6.68 -19.80
N LEU A 288 -22.87 6.83 -19.82
CA LEU A 288 -23.66 6.98 -18.60
C LEU A 288 -24.08 5.61 -18.08
N TYR A 289 -24.06 5.46 -16.76
CA TYR A 289 -24.63 4.31 -16.08
C TYR A 289 -26.12 4.22 -16.38
N LYS A 290 -26.64 3.00 -16.63
CA LYS A 290 -28.06 2.74 -16.94
C LYS A 290 -28.54 1.52 -16.16
N GLY A 291 -29.78 1.57 -15.68
CA GLY A 291 -30.36 0.52 -14.85
C GLY A 291 -29.79 0.48 -13.44
N TRP A 292 -29.77 -0.71 -12.84
CA TRP A 292 -29.31 -0.94 -11.47
C TRP A 292 -27.80 -0.79 -11.33
N GLY A 293 -27.35 0.04 -10.39
CA GLY A 293 -25.93 0.25 -10.09
C GLY A 293 -25.64 0.32 -8.61
N LYS A 294 -24.70 -0.49 -8.11
CA LYS A 294 -24.21 -0.40 -6.73
C LYS A 294 -23.00 0.54 -6.67
N ILE A 295 -23.12 1.73 -6.08
CA ILE A 295 -22.07 2.75 -6.02
C ILE A 295 -21.81 3.08 -4.54
N ASP A 296 -20.56 3.05 -4.10
CA ASP A 296 -20.15 3.31 -2.71
C ASP A 296 -20.94 2.53 -1.64
N GLY A 297 -21.34 1.30 -1.97
CA GLY A 297 -22.08 0.40 -1.08
C GLY A 297 -23.60 0.51 -1.16
N TYR A 298 -24.14 1.54 -1.82
CA TYR A 298 -25.57 1.78 -1.97
C TYR A 298 -26.07 1.40 -3.37
N TRP A 299 -27.31 0.94 -3.46
CA TRP A 299 -27.96 0.67 -4.74
C TRP A 299 -28.64 1.93 -5.29
N TYR A 300 -28.47 2.18 -6.57
CA TYR A 300 -29.10 3.26 -7.32
C TYR A 300 -29.75 2.67 -8.57
N TYR A 301 -30.68 3.42 -9.14
CA TYR A 301 -31.23 3.09 -10.44
C TYR A 301 -31.19 4.30 -11.37
N PHE A 302 -30.74 4.07 -12.59
CA PHE A 302 -30.61 5.09 -13.63
C PHE A 302 -31.57 4.77 -14.78
N GLN A 303 -32.31 5.77 -15.24
CA GLN A 303 -33.16 5.68 -16.42
C GLN A 303 -32.31 5.42 -17.69
N PRO A 304 -32.92 5.00 -18.81
CA PRO A 304 -32.19 4.73 -20.05
C PRO A 304 -31.39 5.91 -20.60
N ASP A 305 -31.76 7.15 -20.25
CA ASP A 305 -31.06 8.39 -20.57
C ASP A 305 -29.92 8.73 -19.59
N GLY A 306 -29.72 7.91 -18.55
CA GLY A 306 -28.67 8.03 -17.54
C GLY A 306 -29.07 8.82 -16.29
N LYS A 307 -30.31 9.31 -16.20
CA LYS A 307 -30.78 10.07 -15.03
C LYS A 307 -31.10 9.15 -13.85
N MET A 308 -30.52 9.47 -12.70
CA MET A 308 -30.77 8.79 -11.43
C MET A 308 -32.20 9.07 -10.96
N VAL A 309 -32.89 8.02 -10.54
CA VAL A 309 -34.26 8.13 -10.02
C VAL A 309 -34.29 8.44 -8.52
N LYS A 310 -35.42 8.98 -8.07
CA LYS A 310 -35.77 9.21 -6.67
C LYS A 310 -37.21 8.78 -6.42
N GLY A 311 -37.60 8.65 -5.15
CA GLY A 311 -38.95 8.30 -4.71
C GLY A 311 -39.37 6.89 -5.12
N TRP A 312 -40.68 6.67 -5.19
CA TRP A 312 -41.27 5.40 -5.59
C TRP A 312 -41.05 5.10 -7.07
N GLN A 313 -40.53 3.91 -7.37
CA GLN A 313 -40.26 3.45 -8.72
C GLN A 313 -40.73 2.00 -8.90
N LYS A 314 -41.47 1.75 -9.98
CA LYS A 314 -41.86 0.39 -10.38
C LYS A 314 -40.87 -0.11 -11.43
N ILE A 315 -40.06 -1.11 -11.08
CA ILE A 315 -39.00 -1.65 -11.92
C ILE A 315 -39.21 -3.17 -12.02
N GLN A 316 -39.37 -3.70 -13.24
CA GLN A 316 -39.63 -5.13 -13.47
C GLN A 316 -40.76 -5.69 -12.60
N ASP A 317 -41.89 -4.97 -12.58
CA ASP A 317 -43.09 -5.27 -11.79
C ASP A 317 -42.96 -5.25 -10.26
N LYS A 318 -41.81 -4.82 -9.74
CA LYS A 318 -41.58 -4.65 -8.30
C LYS A 318 -41.47 -3.17 -7.94
N TRP A 319 -42.00 -2.79 -6.77
CA TRP A 319 -41.91 -1.44 -6.26
C TRP A 319 -40.67 -1.27 -5.38
N TYR A 320 -39.97 -0.17 -5.58
CA TYR A 320 -38.79 0.24 -4.82
C TYR A 320 -38.96 1.69 -4.40
N PHE A 321 -38.30 2.08 -3.30
CA PHE A 321 -38.22 3.46 -2.88
C PHE A 321 -36.76 3.93 -2.90
N PHE A 322 -36.50 5.04 -3.59
CA PHE A 322 -35.19 5.68 -3.63
C PHE A 322 -35.24 6.97 -2.80
N GLN A 323 -34.31 7.11 -1.86
CA GLN A 323 -34.21 8.29 -1.00
C GLN A 323 -33.83 9.53 -1.81
N GLU A 324 -33.82 10.71 -1.17
CA GLU A 324 -33.38 11.95 -1.81
C GLU A 324 -31.93 11.93 -2.29
N SER A 325 -31.08 11.12 -1.66
CA SER A 325 -29.72 10.84 -2.14
C SER A 325 -29.68 9.97 -3.40
N GLY A 326 -30.81 9.38 -3.80
CA GLY A 326 -30.91 8.37 -4.84
C GLY A 326 -30.60 6.94 -4.37
N ALA A 327 -30.18 6.75 -3.13
CA ALA A 327 -29.94 5.42 -2.59
C ALA A 327 -31.27 4.67 -2.38
N MET A 328 -31.33 3.42 -2.83
CA MET A 328 -32.46 2.51 -2.62
C MET A 328 -32.63 2.25 -1.12
N ALA A 329 -33.83 2.49 -0.62
CA ALA A 329 -34.18 2.23 0.77
C ALA A 329 -34.40 0.73 1.02
N VAL A 330 -34.11 0.33 2.24
CA VAL A 330 -34.41 -0.98 2.82
C VAL A 330 -34.93 -0.78 4.24
N GLY A 331 -35.73 -1.73 4.73
CA GLY A 331 -36.43 -1.64 6.00
C GLY A 331 -37.60 -0.65 5.98
N TRP A 332 -37.87 -0.05 7.14
CA TRP A 332 -38.97 0.88 7.33
C TRP A 332 -38.74 2.20 6.59
N VAL A 333 -39.76 2.65 5.85
CA VAL A 333 -39.81 3.97 5.21
C VAL A 333 -41.11 4.66 5.59
N LYS A 334 -41.02 5.92 6.02
CA LYS A 334 -42.18 6.79 6.22
C LYS A 334 -42.26 7.76 5.06
N ASP A 335 -43.36 7.71 4.32
CA ASP A 335 -43.64 8.60 3.19
C ASP A 335 -45.08 9.11 3.27
N GLN A 336 -45.27 10.44 3.16
CA GLN A 336 -46.58 11.11 3.28
C GLN A 336 -47.41 10.65 4.49
N ASP A 337 -46.77 10.55 5.65
CA ASP A 337 -47.35 10.09 6.92
C ASP A 337 -47.85 8.62 6.93
N ARG A 338 -47.41 7.81 5.98
CA ARG A 338 -47.68 6.37 5.92
C ARG A 338 -46.37 5.59 6.04
N TRP A 339 -46.43 4.45 6.74
CA TRP A 339 -45.30 3.53 6.87
C TRP A 339 -45.37 2.45 5.82
N TYR A 340 -44.21 2.13 5.26
CA TYR A 340 -43.99 1.07 4.28
C TYR A 340 -42.79 0.24 4.72
N TYR A 341 -42.67 -0.98 4.17
CA TYR A 341 -41.54 -1.84 4.46
C TYR A 341 -40.91 -2.37 3.18
N LEU A 342 -39.66 -1.97 2.95
CA LEU A 342 -38.84 -2.40 1.83
C LEU A 342 -37.97 -3.55 2.33
N ILE A 343 -38.01 -4.70 1.65
CA ILE A 343 -37.38 -5.95 2.13
C ILE A 343 -35.85 -5.75 2.30
N PRO A 344 -35.29 -5.90 3.51
CA PRO A 344 -33.84 -5.89 3.70
C PRO A 344 -33.16 -7.04 2.97
N GLU A 345 -31.89 -6.85 2.60
CA GLU A 345 -31.07 -7.90 1.95
C GLU A 345 -30.99 -9.18 2.79
N THR A 346 -30.97 -9.03 4.12
CA THR A 346 -30.96 -10.15 5.08
C THR A 346 -32.27 -10.92 5.17
N GLU A 347 -33.36 -10.38 4.64
CA GLU A 347 -34.70 -10.96 4.70
C GLU A 347 -35.24 -11.40 3.33
N ALA A 348 -34.49 -11.14 2.25
CA ALA A 348 -34.89 -11.52 0.90
C ALA A 348 -34.84 -13.05 0.72
N ALA A 349 -36.01 -13.68 0.64
CA ALA A 349 -36.17 -15.12 0.45
C ALA A 349 -37.40 -15.43 -0.41
N ASN A 350 -37.52 -16.68 -0.88
CA ASN A 350 -38.73 -17.19 -1.57
C ASN A 350 -39.19 -16.31 -2.76
N GLY A 351 -38.27 -15.82 -3.59
CA GLY A 351 -38.58 -14.99 -4.76
C GLY A 351 -38.69 -13.48 -4.49
N GLN A 352 -38.62 -13.07 -3.22
CA GLN A 352 -38.45 -11.69 -2.82
C GLN A 352 -37.01 -11.22 -3.10
N VAL A 353 -36.83 -9.95 -3.41
CA VAL A 353 -35.50 -9.33 -3.60
C VAL A 353 -35.30 -8.15 -2.65
N ALA A 354 -34.04 -7.85 -2.34
CA ALA A 354 -33.70 -6.70 -1.51
C ALA A 354 -34.26 -5.39 -2.10
N GLY A 355 -34.83 -4.56 -1.25
CA GLY A 355 -35.44 -3.26 -1.60
C GLY A 355 -36.85 -3.34 -2.17
N GLU A 356 -37.39 -4.53 -2.44
CA GLU A 356 -38.76 -4.70 -2.90
C GLU A 356 -39.76 -4.31 -1.80
N LEU A 357 -40.81 -3.57 -2.15
CA LEU A 357 -41.93 -3.27 -1.26
C LEU A 357 -42.67 -4.54 -0.87
N PHE A 358 -42.81 -4.77 0.43
CA PHE A 358 -43.71 -5.79 0.94
C PHE A 358 -45.15 -5.25 1.03
N ALA A 359 -46.12 -6.01 0.50
CA ALA A 359 -47.51 -5.59 0.44
C ALA A 359 -48.48 -6.78 0.47
N GLY A 360 -49.71 -6.53 0.93
CA GLY A 360 -50.85 -7.43 0.84
C GLY A 360 -50.92 -8.56 1.86
N ASP A 361 -50.02 -8.61 2.84
CA ASP A 361 -49.93 -9.73 3.77
C ASP A 361 -49.34 -9.35 5.14
N TRP A 362 -49.32 -10.32 6.05
CA TRP A 362 -48.64 -10.25 7.34
C TRP A 362 -47.13 -10.40 7.19
N ARG A 363 -46.38 -9.64 8.00
CA ARG A 363 -44.91 -9.78 8.13
C ARG A 363 -44.49 -9.77 9.59
N VAL A 364 -43.53 -10.63 9.92
CA VAL A 364 -42.81 -10.57 11.18
C VAL A 364 -41.58 -9.71 10.99
N ILE A 365 -41.49 -8.61 11.74
CA ILE A 365 -40.34 -7.70 11.74
C ILE A 365 -39.86 -7.56 13.17
N GLN A 366 -38.62 -7.96 13.44
CA GLN A 366 -38.02 -7.95 14.79
C GLN A 366 -38.91 -8.64 15.86
N GLY A 367 -39.51 -9.78 15.49
CA GLY A 367 -40.36 -10.57 16.39
C GLY A 367 -41.78 -10.03 16.61
N ARG A 368 -42.19 -8.99 15.87
CA ARG A 368 -43.52 -8.39 15.95
C ARG A 368 -44.27 -8.56 14.63
N TYR A 369 -45.57 -8.78 14.72
CA TYR A 369 -46.43 -8.94 13.54
C TYR A 369 -46.99 -7.60 13.09
N TYR A 370 -46.89 -7.34 11.79
CA TYR A 370 -47.44 -6.18 11.11
C TYR A 370 -48.23 -6.64 9.90
N TYR A 371 -49.29 -5.93 9.56
CA TYR A 371 -50.03 -6.17 8.32
C TYR A 371 -49.77 -5.01 7.35
N PHE A 372 -49.53 -5.35 6.09
CA PHE A 372 -49.38 -4.38 5.01
C PHE A 372 -50.53 -4.56 4.02
N GLU A 373 -51.21 -3.47 3.68
CA GLU A 373 -52.28 -3.45 2.69
C GLU A 373 -51.74 -3.74 1.28
N ALA A 374 -52.64 -3.97 0.32
CA ALA A 374 -52.27 -4.31 -1.05
C ALA A 374 -51.43 -3.23 -1.76
N ASP A 375 -51.52 -1.97 -1.31
CA ASP A 375 -50.69 -0.86 -1.79
C ASP A 375 -49.39 -0.67 -0.98
N GLY A 376 -49.12 -1.57 -0.02
CA GLY A 376 -47.92 -1.60 0.80
C GLY A 376 -47.95 -0.69 2.03
N LYS A 377 -49.04 0.02 2.29
CA LYS A 377 -49.18 0.80 3.53
C LYS A 377 -49.33 -0.13 4.72
N MET A 378 -48.59 0.15 5.78
CA MET A 378 -48.77 -0.52 7.07
C MET A 378 -50.15 -0.20 7.64
N HIS A 379 -50.90 -1.23 8.00
CA HIS A 379 -52.24 -1.10 8.55
C HIS A 379 -52.22 -0.78 10.05
N THR A 380 -53.22 -0.03 10.51
CA THR A 380 -53.45 0.30 11.92
C THR A 380 -54.94 0.23 12.21
N GLY A 381 -55.32 -0.16 13.42
CA GLY A 381 -56.70 -0.34 13.83
C GLY A 381 -57.21 -1.76 13.58
N TRP A 382 -58.53 -1.87 13.45
CA TRP A 382 -59.21 -3.15 13.22
C TRP A 382 -59.02 -3.65 11.79
N LEU A 383 -58.49 -4.87 11.67
CA LEU A 383 -58.24 -5.56 10.42
C LEU A 383 -59.12 -6.80 10.31
N PHE A 384 -59.90 -6.91 9.24
CA PHE A 384 -60.59 -8.15 8.89
C PHE A 384 -59.78 -8.92 7.85
N TRP A 385 -59.27 -10.08 8.22
CA TRP A 385 -58.41 -10.89 7.36
C TRP A 385 -58.77 -12.38 7.48
N GLN A 386 -58.99 -13.02 6.33
CA GLN A 386 -59.37 -14.43 6.21
C GLN A 386 -60.51 -14.87 7.16
N GLY A 387 -61.55 -14.03 7.31
CA GLY A 387 -62.73 -14.36 8.11
C GLY A 387 -62.60 -14.08 9.61
N ARG A 388 -61.48 -13.49 10.07
CA ARG A 388 -61.25 -13.17 11.48
C ARG A 388 -60.87 -11.69 11.63
N TRP A 389 -61.21 -11.12 12.79
CA TRP A 389 -60.78 -9.77 13.16
C TRP A 389 -59.47 -9.81 13.93
N TYR A 390 -58.61 -8.84 13.66
CA TYR A 390 -57.35 -8.58 14.34
C TYR A 390 -57.29 -7.11 14.70
N TYR A 391 -56.41 -6.74 15.63
CA TYR A 391 -56.18 -5.35 15.96
C TYR A 391 -54.70 -4.99 15.85
N CYS A 392 -54.38 -4.08 14.94
CA CYS A 392 -53.05 -3.49 14.77
C CYS A 392 -53.01 -2.19 15.59
N ASN A 393 -52.03 -2.03 16.48
CA ASN A 393 -52.02 -0.90 17.41
C ASN A 393 -51.91 0.45 16.69
N GLU A 394 -52.76 1.41 17.07
CA GLU A 394 -52.81 2.78 16.51
C GLU A 394 -52.01 3.79 17.33
N LEU A 395 -51.52 3.40 18.51
CA LEU A 395 -50.80 4.30 19.40
C LEU A 395 -49.34 4.44 18.96
N ASP A 396 -48.90 5.69 18.80
CA ASP A 396 -47.50 6.01 18.55
C ASP A 396 -46.66 5.91 19.84
N ASN A 397 -46.46 4.66 20.30
CA ASN A 397 -45.79 4.33 21.56
C ASN A 397 -44.68 3.29 21.38
N SER A 398 -43.96 3.34 20.25
CA SER A 398 -43.01 2.31 19.79
C SER A 398 -43.64 0.95 19.41
N LEU A 399 -44.97 0.83 19.49
CA LEU A 399 -45.73 -0.34 19.08
C LEU A 399 -46.74 -0.02 17.97
N LEU A 400 -46.63 1.13 17.30
CA LEU A 400 -47.51 1.49 16.19
C LEU A 400 -47.51 0.38 15.12
N GLY A 401 -48.69 -0.04 14.67
CA GLY A 401 -48.91 -1.10 13.68
C GLY A 401 -48.75 -2.53 14.20
N VAL A 402 -48.21 -2.73 15.40
CA VAL A 402 -47.99 -4.07 15.97
C VAL A 402 -49.33 -4.75 16.24
N MET A 403 -49.48 -6.00 15.82
CA MET A 403 -50.64 -6.83 16.14
C MET A 403 -50.76 -7.02 17.65
N PHE A 404 -51.96 -6.78 18.19
CA PHE A 404 -52.27 -6.89 19.60
C PHE A 404 -52.78 -8.30 19.95
N THR A 405 -52.45 -8.75 21.16
CA THR A 405 -52.95 -10.00 21.76
C THR A 405 -53.42 -9.71 23.19
N GLY A 406 -54.42 -10.45 23.67
CA GLY A 406 -55.00 -10.30 25.01
C GLY A 406 -56.20 -9.35 25.04
N PHE A 407 -56.49 -8.81 26.22
CA PHE A 407 -57.61 -7.90 26.43
C PHE A 407 -57.34 -6.52 25.83
N LEU A 408 -58.20 -6.09 24.92
CA LEU A 408 -58.16 -4.77 24.30
C LEU A 408 -59.37 -3.96 24.76
N THR A 409 -59.14 -2.75 25.29
CA THR A 409 -60.23 -1.81 25.60
C THR A 409 -60.13 -0.58 24.71
N ARG A 410 -61.18 -0.29 23.93
CA ARG A 410 -61.29 0.88 23.03
C ARG A 410 -62.72 1.42 23.07
N ASN A 411 -62.85 2.73 23.23
CA ASN A 411 -64.15 3.42 23.33
C ASN A 411 -65.09 2.74 24.36
N GLU A 412 -64.57 2.49 25.56
CA GLU A 412 -65.27 1.84 26.69
C GLU A 412 -65.68 0.37 26.47
N LYS A 413 -65.45 -0.18 25.27
CA LYS A 413 -65.71 -1.57 24.92
C LYS A 413 -64.46 -2.42 25.13
N THR A 414 -64.65 -3.64 25.63
CA THR A 414 -63.56 -4.61 25.86
C THR A 414 -63.70 -5.77 24.89
N TYR A 415 -62.59 -6.22 24.31
CA TYR A 415 -62.47 -7.33 23.37
C TYR A 415 -61.34 -8.26 23.83
N TYR A 416 -61.27 -9.47 23.28
CA TYR A 416 -60.16 -10.38 23.52
C TYR A 416 -59.59 -10.92 22.21
N LEU A 417 -58.29 -10.73 22.03
CA LEU A 417 -57.51 -11.24 20.90
C LEU A 417 -56.71 -12.45 21.42
N ASN A 418 -56.84 -13.62 20.79
CA ASN A 418 -56.13 -14.81 21.24
C ASN A 418 -54.61 -14.71 21.01
N SER A 419 -53.86 -15.77 21.33
CA SER A 419 -52.39 -15.80 21.16
C SER A 419 -51.92 -15.65 19.70
N ASN A 420 -52.79 -15.90 18.73
CA ASN A 420 -52.55 -15.66 17.30
C ASN A 420 -53.11 -14.29 16.84
N GLY A 421 -53.56 -13.44 17.77
CA GLY A 421 -54.09 -12.10 17.51
C GLY A 421 -55.53 -12.06 16.99
N ALA A 422 -56.17 -13.20 16.78
CA ALA A 422 -57.53 -13.22 16.26
C ALA A 422 -58.55 -12.95 17.38
N MET A 423 -59.51 -12.09 17.11
CA MET A 423 -60.59 -11.74 18.02
C MET A 423 -61.48 -12.96 18.27
N GLU A 424 -61.75 -13.22 19.54
CA GLU A 424 -62.63 -14.28 19.98
C GLU A 424 -64.05 -13.77 20.21
N THR A 425 -65.01 -14.65 19.92
CA THR A 425 -66.43 -14.45 20.17
C THR A 425 -66.99 -15.62 20.97
N GLY A 426 -68.19 -15.48 21.51
CA GLY A 426 -68.85 -16.48 22.35
C GLY A 426 -68.22 -16.64 23.73
N TRP A 427 -68.43 -17.80 24.35
CA TRP A 427 -67.88 -18.16 25.65
C TRP A 427 -66.40 -18.52 25.56
N GLN A 428 -65.56 -17.85 26.34
CA GLN A 428 -64.11 -18.06 26.37
C GLN A 428 -63.62 -18.21 27.81
N LYS A 429 -62.74 -19.19 28.04
CA LYS A 429 -62.09 -19.39 29.35
C LYS A 429 -60.70 -18.78 29.32
N ILE A 430 -60.52 -17.68 30.05
CA ILE A 430 -59.29 -16.87 30.05
C ILE A 430 -58.79 -16.76 31.48
N ASP A 431 -57.55 -17.22 31.73
CA ASP A 431 -56.91 -17.23 33.05
C ASP A 431 -57.73 -17.91 34.16
N GLY A 432 -58.53 -18.93 33.79
CA GLY A 432 -59.35 -19.71 34.72
C GLY A 432 -60.82 -19.28 34.78
N ASP A 433 -61.13 -18.06 34.35
CA ASP A 433 -62.47 -17.47 34.41
C ASP A 433 -63.19 -17.56 33.06
N TRP A 434 -64.50 -17.83 33.09
CA TRP A 434 -65.34 -17.75 31.90
C TRP A 434 -65.82 -16.31 31.66
N ARG A 435 -65.71 -15.86 30.42
CA ARG A 435 -66.21 -14.56 29.94
C ARG A 435 -66.97 -14.78 28.64
N TYR A 436 -67.89 -13.87 28.31
CA TYR A 436 -68.65 -13.94 27.06
C TYR A 436 -68.42 -12.69 26.20
N PHE A 437 -68.10 -12.93 24.93
CA PHE A 437 -67.92 -11.92 23.90
C PHE A 437 -69.05 -12.06 22.87
N GLN A 438 -69.75 -10.98 22.52
CA GLN A 438 -70.87 -11.03 21.57
C GLN A 438 -70.45 -11.61 20.22
N GLU A 439 -71.28 -12.44 19.60
CA GLU A 439 -70.96 -13.11 18.33
C GLU A 439 -70.78 -12.13 17.16
N GLU A 440 -71.59 -11.08 17.09
CA GLU A 440 -71.55 -10.14 15.96
C GLU A 440 -70.45 -9.09 16.12
N SER A 441 -70.24 -8.59 17.35
CA SER A 441 -69.38 -7.43 17.61
C SER A 441 -68.05 -7.77 18.28
N GLY A 442 -67.95 -8.93 18.95
CA GLY A 442 -66.81 -9.28 19.80
C GLY A 442 -66.74 -8.53 21.14
N GLU A 443 -67.73 -7.69 21.46
CA GLU A 443 -67.76 -6.92 22.70
C GLU A 443 -67.99 -7.84 23.92
N MET A 444 -67.15 -7.70 24.94
CA MET A 444 -67.28 -8.43 26.20
C MET A 444 -68.47 -7.90 27.01
N LEU A 445 -69.39 -8.81 27.35
CA LEU A 445 -70.54 -8.47 28.17
C LEU A 445 -70.17 -8.39 29.66
N LYS A 446 -70.78 -7.45 30.38
CA LYS A 446 -70.60 -7.19 31.82
C LYS A 446 -71.96 -6.88 32.45
N ASN A 447 -72.12 -7.16 33.75
CA ASN A 447 -73.35 -6.87 34.52
C ASN A 447 -74.65 -7.35 33.84
N THR A 448 -74.64 -8.56 33.27
CA THR A 448 -75.78 -9.13 32.52
C THR A 448 -75.78 -10.65 32.62
N SER A 449 -76.70 -11.34 31.97
CA SER A 449 -76.70 -12.80 31.83
C SER A 449 -76.76 -13.22 30.37
N VAL A 450 -76.12 -14.35 30.05
CA VAL A 450 -76.11 -14.92 28.70
C VAL A 450 -76.60 -16.36 28.80
N GLY A 451 -77.74 -16.68 28.19
CA GLY A 451 -78.33 -18.02 28.28
C GLY A 451 -78.61 -18.48 29.72
N GLY A 452 -78.90 -17.54 30.63
CA GLY A 452 -79.08 -17.79 32.05
C GLY A 452 -77.83 -17.57 32.90
N PHE A 453 -76.62 -17.66 32.34
CA PHE A 453 -75.37 -17.56 33.11
C PHE A 453 -75.02 -16.09 33.46
N PRO A 454 -75.00 -15.69 34.75
CA PRO A 454 -74.75 -14.30 35.14
C PRO A 454 -73.25 -13.93 35.08
N LEU A 455 -72.97 -12.71 34.61
CA LEU A 455 -71.66 -12.08 34.54
C LEU A 455 -71.59 -10.87 35.47
N ASN A 456 -70.51 -10.75 36.24
CA ASN A 456 -70.30 -9.61 37.16
C ASN A 456 -69.82 -8.33 36.43
N ALA A 457 -69.43 -7.30 37.21
CA ALA A 457 -68.94 -6.03 36.68
C ALA A 457 -67.64 -6.14 35.86
N ASP A 458 -66.85 -7.18 36.11
CA ASP A 458 -65.62 -7.49 35.38
C ASP A 458 -65.86 -8.43 34.18
N GLY A 459 -67.13 -8.81 33.94
CA GLY A 459 -67.52 -9.73 32.86
C GLY A 459 -67.22 -11.20 33.15
N ILE A 460 -66.93 -11.54 34.41
CA ILE A 460 -66.61 -12.90 34.85
C ILE A 460 -67.91 -13.64 35.19
N PHE A 461 -68.04 -14.86 34.68
CA PHE A 461 -69.10 -15.79 35.04
C PHE A 461 -69.03 -16.17 36.53
N LEU A 462 -70.11 -15.93 37.24
CA LEU A 462 -70.23 -16.28 38.65
C LEU A 462 -70.63 -17.76 38.77
N GLN A 463 -69.68 -18.59 39.20
CA GLN A 463 -69.93 -20.01 39.41
C GLN A 463 -70.66 -20.24 40.74
N GLY A 464 -72.01 -20.24 40.69
CA GLY A 464 -72.97 -20.52 41.78
C GLY A 464 -73.98 -19.38 41.96
N GLU A 465 -75.31 -19.53 41.92
CA GLU A 465 -76.19 -20.61 42.40
C GLU A 465 -77.18 -21.08 41.30
N PHE A 466 -76.91 -22.21 40.63
CA PHE A 466 -77.95 -22.93 39.89
C PHE A 466 -78.30 -24.21 40.66
N GLY A 467 -79.33 -24.11 41.50
CA GLY A 467 -80.19 -25.21 41.95
C GLY A 467 -79.59 -26.29 42.85
N ARG A 468 -79.95 -26.25 44.14
CA ARG A 468 -80.64 -27.40 44.73
C ARG A 468 -82.07 -27.44 44.23
#